data_AF-A0A377CHI5-F1
#
_entry.id   AF-A0A377CHI5-F1
#
_cell.length_a   1.000
_cell.length_b   1.000
_cell.length_c   1.000
_cell.angle_alpha   90.00
_cell.angle_beta   90.00
_cell.angle_gamma   90.00
#
_symmetry.space_group_name_H-M   'P 1'
#
loop_
_entity.id
_entity.type
_entity.pdbx_description
1 polymer ?
#
loop_
_entity_poly.entity_id
_entity_poly.type
_entity_poly.pdbx_seq_one_letter_code
_entity_poly.pdbx_strand_id
1 'polypeptide(L)'
;MGAVDLVIQVATPLSVASGLQRIGRAGHQVGGVSKGLFFPRTRRDLVDSAVIVECMFAGRLENLTPPHNPLDVLAQQTVAAAAMDALQVDEWYSRVRRAAPWKDLPRRVFDATLDMLSGRYPSGDFSAFRPKLVWNRETGILTARPGAQLLAVTSGGTIPDRGMYSVLLPEGEEKAGSRRVG
;
A
#
# COMPACT_ATOMS: atom_id res chain seq x y z
N MET A 1 15.62 -22.52 -7.59
CA MET A 1 15.32 -21.88 -8.89
C MET A 1 16.61 -21.67 -9.70
N GLY A 2 17.37 -22.73 -9.98
CA GLY A 2 18.62 -22.63 -10.77
C GLY A 2 18.46 -22.98 -12.25
N ALA A 3 17.26 -23.41 -12.66
CA ALA A 3 16.98 -23.84 -14.04
C ALA A 3 16.42 -22.72 -14.92
N VAL A 4 16.15 -21.53 -14.37
CA VAL A 4 15.68 -20.39 -15.16
C VAL A 4 16.90 -19.72 -15.76
N ASP A 5 17.05 -19.79 -17.07
CA ASP A 5 18.18 -19.25 -17.84
C ASP A 5 17.81 -18.02 -18.67
N LEU A 6 16.50 -17.72 -18.79
CA LEU A 6 15.96 -16.59 -19.52
C LEU A 6 14.70 -16.03 -18.83
N VAL A 7 14.58 -14.70 -18.79
CA VAL A 7 13.34 -14.00 -18.44
C VAL A 7 12.87 -13.17 -19.64
N ILE A 8 11.58 -13.26 -19.96
CA ILE A 8 10.97 -12.46 -21.01
C ILE A 8 10.08 -11.39 -20.36
N GLN A 9 10.40 -10.12 -20.60
CA GLN A 9 9.66 -8.97 -20.12
C GLN A 9 8.74 -8.46 -21.23
N VAL A 10 7.44 -8.75 -21.11
CA VAL A 10 6.41 -8.21 -22.01
C VAL A 10 5.98 -6.84 -21.50
N ALA A 11 5.98 -5.85 -22.39
CA ALA A 11 5.83 -4.43 -22.09
C ALA A 11 6.93 -3.85 -21.21
N THR A 12 7.03 -2.51 -21.19
CA THR A 12 7.95 -1.81 -20.30
C THR A 12 7.59 -2.09 -18.84
N PRO A 13 8.57 -2.47 -17.99
CA PRO A 13 8.34 -2.61 -16.56
C PRO A 13 8.04 -1.24 -15.92
N LEU A 14 7.35 -1.24 -14.78
CA LEU A 14 6.93 0.01 -14.12
C LEU A 14 8.10 0.81 -13.53
N SER A 15 9.26 0.16 -13.33
CA SER A 15 10.49 0.77 -12.83
C SER A 15 11.72 -0.05 -13.25
N VAL A 16 12.88 0.61 -13.30
CA VAL A 16 14.21 0.03 -13.49
C VAL A 16 14.49 -1.02 -12.43
N ALA A 17 14.21 -0.71 -11.16
CA ALA A 17 14.38 -1.66 -10.06
C ALA A 17 13.56 -2.95 -10.27
N SER A 18 12.30 -2.82 -10.71
CA SER A 18 11.44 -3.98 -10.99
C SER A 18 11.96 -4.79 -12.18
N GLY A 19 12.50 -4.13 -13.21
CA GLY A 19 13.19 -4.77 -14.33
C GLY A 19 14.37 -5.61 -13.85
N LEU A 20 15.29 -5.03 -13.07
CA LEU A 20 16.44 -5.73 -12.52
C LEU A 20 16.05 -6.93 -11.65
N GLN A 21 15.07 -6.77 -10.75
CA GLN A 21 14.61 -7.87 -9.89
C GLN A 21 13.96 -9.02 -10.67
N ARG A 22 13.27 -8.72 -11.77
CA ARG A 22 12.66 -9.74 -12.65
C ARG A 22 13.73 -10.44 -13.48
N ILE A 23 14.57 -9.69 -14.19
CA ILE A 23 15.62 -10.27 -15.04
C ILE A 23 16.64 -11.04 -14.19
N GLY A 24 16.94 -10.58 -12.98
CA GLY A 24 17.80 -11.27 -12.01
C GLY A 24 17.29 -12.65 -11.54
N ARG A 25 16.11 -13.09 -12.00
CA ARG A 25 15.66 -14.48 -11.81
C ARG A 25 16.30 -15.44 -12.81
N ALA A 26 16.73 -14.97 -13.98
CA ALA A 26 17.51 -15.75 -14.94
C ALA A 26 18.96 -15.86 -14.50
N GLY A 27 19.53 -17.05 -14.59
CA GLY A 27 20.92 -17.31 -14.22
C GLY A 27 21.21 -16.97 -12.75
N HIS A 28 20.23 -17.16 -11.86
CA HIS A 28 20.30 -16.76 -10.45
C HIS A 28 21.23 -17.70 -9.66
N GLN A 29 22.52 -17.52 -9.89
CA GLN A 29 23.63 -18.16 -9.19
C GLN A 29 24.78 -17.17 -9.07
N VAL A 30 25.68 -17.40 -8.12
CA VAL A 30 26.85 -16.54 -7.93
C VAL A 30 27.70 -16.56 -9.21
N GLY A 31 28.01 -15.37 -9.75
CA GLY A 31 28.74 -15.23 -11.01
C GLY A 31 27.93 -15.56 -12.27
N GLY A 32 26.64 -15.90 -12.14
CA GLY A 32 25.75 -16.11 -13.28
C GLY A 32 25.43 -14.81 -14.01
N VAL A 33 25.24 -14.90 -15.33
CA VAL A 33 24.77 -13.78 -16.16
C VAL A 33 23.28 -13.88 -16.35
N SER A 34 22.54 -12.86 -15.91
CA SER A 34 21.10 -12.80 -16.12
C SER A 34 20.76 -12.40 -17.55
N LYS A 35 20.01 -13.25 -18.25
CA LYS A 35 19.53 -13.00 -19.61
C LYS A 35 18.07 -12.53 -19.58
N GLY A 36 17.80 -11.40 -20.22
CA GLY A 36 16.47 -10.82 -20.33
C GLY A 36 16.16 -10.40 -21.76
N LEU A 37 14.95 -10.69 -22.25
CA LEU A 37 14.43 -10.16 -23.52
C LEU A 37 13.24 -9.25 -23.25
N PHE A 38 13.22 -8.07 -23.86
CA PHE A 38 12.12 -7.11 -23.74
C PHE A 38 11.27 -7.13 -25.01
N PHE A 39 9.95 -7.24 -24.86
CA PHE A 39 8.97 -7.23 -25.95
C PHE A 39 7.99 -6.08 -25.76
N PRO A 40 8.28 -4.90 -26.34
CA PRO A 40 7.40 -3.75 -26.29
C PRO A 40 6.09 -3.99 -27.05
N ARG A 41 4.97 -3.54 -26.49
CA ARG A 41 3.63 -3.70 -27.08
C ARG A 41 3.27 -2.58 -28.06
N THR A 42 3.92 -1.42 -27.94
CA THR A 42 3.66 -0.25 -28.78
C THR A 42 4.96 0.45 -29.14
N ARG A 43 4.93 1.35 -30.13
CA ARG A 43 6.10 2.17 -30.50
C ARG A 43 6.62 3.03 -29.35
N ARG A 44 5.72 3.51 -28.48
CA ARG A 44 6.11 4.28 -27.30
C ARG A 44 6.78 3.38 -26.26
N ASP A 45 6.20 2.22 -26.03
CA ASP A 45 6.72 1.21 -25.12
C ASP A 45 8.16 0.79 -25.50
N LEU A 46 8.51 0.83 -26.79
CA LEU A 46 9.88 0.56 -27.24
C LEU A 46 10.88 1.60 -26.71
N VAL A 47 10.53 2.88 -26.77
CA VAL A 47 11.37 3.97 -26.27
C VAL A 47 11.52 3.85 -24.75
N ASP A 48 10.41 3.64 -24.04
CA ASP A 48 10.42 3.53 -22.57
C ASP A 48 11.24 2.29 -22.12
N SER A 49 11.09 1.15 -22.81
CA SER A 49 11.90 -0.06 -22.56
C SER A 49 13.39 0.17 -22.82
N ALA A 50 13.77 0.90 -23.88
CA ALA A 50 15.16 1.20 -24.17
C ALA A 50 15.81 2.04 -23.07
N VAL A 51 15.11 3.08 -22.59
CA VAL A 51 15.58 3.92 -21.47
C VAL A 51 15.73 3.10 -20.20
N ILE A 52 14.76 2.24 -19.88
CA ILE A 52 14.86 1.36 -18.72
C ILE A 52 16.08 0.45 -18.83
N VAL A 53 16.28 -0.22 -19.97
CA VAL A 53 17.42 -1.12 -20.17
C VAL A 53 18.75 -0.37 -20.01
N GLU A 54 18.88 0.84 -20.56
CA GLU A 54 20.06 1.68 -20.38
C GLU A 54 20.30 2.01 -18.89
N CYS A 55 19.25 2.38 -18.15
CA CYS A 55 19.34 2.63 -16.72
C CYS A 55 19.69 1.36 -15.93
N MET A 56 19.18 0.19 -16.32
CA MET A 56 19.51 -1.09 -15.69
C MET A 56 21.00 -1.40 -15.84
N PHE A 57 21.57 -1.24 -17.04
CA PHE A 57 23.01 -1.42 -17.28
C PHE A 57 23.86 -0.39 -16.53
N ALA A 58 23.40 0.86 -16.45
CA ALA A 58 24.07 1.92 -15.73
C ALA A 58 23.89 1.88 -14.20
N GLY A 59 23.08 0.96 -13.67
CA GLY A 59 22.75 0.90 -12.24
C GLY A 59 21.98 2.13 -11.72
N ARG A 60 21.33 2.89 -12.62
CA ARG A 60 20.57 4.10 -12.27
C ARG A 60 19.16 3.71 -11.84
N LEU A 61 18.97 3.55 -10.54
CA LEU A 61 17.67 3.26 -9.93
C LEU A 61 16.91 4.53 -9.57
N GLU A 62 15.59 4.39 -9.47
CA GLU A 62 14.73 5.44 -8.95
C GLU A 62 14.98 5.67 -7.45
N ASN A 63 14.88 6.92 -7.00
CA ASN A 63 14.92 7.24 -5.58
C ASN A 63 13.66 6.71 -4.88
N LEU A 64 13.86 6.11 -3.71
CA LEU A 64 12.76 5.69 -2.84
C LEU A 64 12.50 6.78 -1.79
N THR A 65 11.30 7.35 -1.81
CA THR A 65 10.83 8.29 -0.79
C THR A 65 9.72 7.63 0.02
N PRO A 66 10.01 7.08 1.21
CA PRO A 66 8.99 6.52 2.08
C PRO A 66 7.94 7.58 2.47
N PRO A 67 6.66 7.20 2.62
CA PRO A 67 5.65 8.10 3.16
C PRO A 67 6.02 8.56 4.58
N HIS A 68 5.83 9.84 4.85
CA HIS A 68 6.03 10.42 6.17
C HIS A 68 4.69 10.56 6.89
N ASN A 69 4.62 10.04 8.11
CA ASN A 69 3.45 10.08 8.99
C ASN A 69 2.13 9.58 8.34
N PRO A 70 2.08 8.37 7.75
CA PRO A 70 0.82 7.83 7.23
C PRO A 70 -0.15 7.54 8.39
N LEU A 71 -1.14 8.41 8.60
CA LEU A 71 -2.04 8.38 9.75
C LEU A 71 -3.12 7.30 9.64
N ASP A 72 -3.50 6.95 8.43
CA ASP A 72 -4.36 5.81 8.10
C ASP A 72 -3.74 4.49 8.55
N VAL A 73 -2.47 4.27 8.22
CA VAL A 73 -1.71 3.08 8.65
C VAL A 73 -1.51 3.11 10.17
N LEU A 74 -1.21 4.27 10.76
CA LEU A 74 -1.14 4.41 12.22
C LEU A 74 -2.46 4.03 12.89
N ALA A 75 -3.58 4.47 12.32
CA ALA A 75 -4.90 4.20 12.85
C ALA A 75 -5.20 2.69 12.82
N GLN A 76 -4.97 2.04 11.67
CA GLN A 76 -5.12 0.59 11.51
C GLN A 76 -4.26 -0.19 12.51
N GLN A 77 -2.98 0.17 12.65
CA GLN A 77 -2.06 -0.50 13.58
C GLN A 77 -2.42 -0.26 15.05
N THR A 78 -2.93 0.93 15.38
CA THR A 78 -3.39 1.23 16.74
C THR A 78 -4.61 0.40 17.11
N VAL A 79 -5.58 0.24 16.19
CA VAL A 79 -6.74 -0.64 16.40
C VAL A 79 -6.29 -2.08 16.58
N ALA A 80 -5.35 -2.57 15.75
CA ALA A 80 -4.82 -3.92 15.86
C ALA A 80 -4.10 -4.15 17.21
N ALA A 81 -3.27 -3.20 17.65
CA ALA A 81 -2.54 -3.30 18.91
C ALA A 81 -3.48 -3.27 20.13
N ALA A 82 -4.45 -2.34 20.15
CA ALA A 82 -5.41 -2.22 21.24
C ALA A 82 -6.44 -3.37 21.29
N ALA A 83 -6.59 -4.10 20.18
CA ALA A 83 -7.41 -5.32 20.12
C ALA A 83 -6.75 -6.54 20.76
N MET A 84 -5.43 -6.51 20.97
CA MET A 84 -4.71 -7.57 21.68
C MET A 84 -4.67 -7.30 23.18
N ASP A 85 -4.28 -6.08 23.57
CA ASP A 85 -4.16 -5.66 24.97
C ASP A 85 -4.47 -4.17 25.13
N ALA A 86 -4.80 -3.76 26.34
CA ALA A 86 -4.92 -2.34 26.68
C ALA A 86 -3.59 -1.63 26.50
N LEU A 87 -3.59 -0.46 25.87
CA LEU A 87 -2.37 0.31 25.59
C LEU A 87 -2.28 1.54 26.49
N GLN A 88 -1.10 1.76 27.07
CA GLN A 88 -0.73 3.07 27.60
C GLN A 88 -0.36 4.01 26.45
N VAL A 89 -1.04 5.14 26.33
CA VAL A 89 -0.95 6.02 25.16
C VAL A 89 0.44 6.60 24.96
N ASP A 90 1.12 7.01 26.03
CA ASP A 90 2.47 7.58 25.95
C ASP A 90 3.52 6.53 25.57
N GLU A 91 3.37 5.30 26.07
CA GLU A 91 4.22 4.17 25.70
C GLU A 91 3.98 3.77 24.24
N TRP A 92 2.73 3.78 23.79
CA TRP A 92 2.38 3.50 22.40
C TRP A 92 2.95 4.55 21.46
N TYR A 93 2.81 5.85 21.78
CA TYR A 93 3.43 6.94 21.03
C TYR A 93 4.95 6.77 20.92
N SER A 94 5.60 6.47 22.05
CA SER A 94 7.04 6.23 22.09
C SER A 94 7.44 5.03 21.23
N ARG A 95 6.65 3.96 21.23
CA ARG A 95 6.86 2.77 20.39
C ARG A 95 6.71 3.08 18.90
N VAL A 96 5.66 3.81 18.52
CA VAL A 96 5.38 4.21 17.13
C VAL A 96 6.51 5.05 16.56
N ARG A 97 7.04 6.02 17.32
CA ARG A 97 8.14 6.89 16.87
C ARG A 97 9.47 6.17 16.64
N ARG A 98 9.62 4.92 17.08
CA ARG A 98 10.80 4.09 16.73
C ARG A 98 10.76 3.60 15.27
N ALA A 99 9.59 3.57 14.64
CA ALA A 99 9.46 3.20 13.24
C ALA A 99 9.74 4.40 12.32
N ALA A 100 10.51 4.16 11.26
CA ALA A 100 11.02 5.21 10.37
C ALA A 100 9.95 6.18 9.79
N PRO A 101 8.75 5.72 9.36
CA PRO A 101 7.72 6.62 8.82
C PRO A 101 7.21 7.65 9.83
N TRP A 102 7.27 7.35 11.13
CA TRP A 102 6.71 8.18 12.21
C TRP A 102 7.77 8.78 13.14
N LYS A 103 9.06 8.74 12.76
CA LYS A 103 10.15 9.26 13.60
C LYS A 103 9.92 10.73 14.02
N ASP A 104 9.32 11.51 13.13
CA ASP A 104 9.01 12.94 13.31
C ASP A 104 7.51 13.19 13.53
N LEU A 105 6.74 12.16 13.93
CA LEU A 105 5.30 12.28 14.16
C LEU A 105 5.03 13.27 15.29
N PRO A 106 4.33 14.39 15.03
CA PRO A 106 3.99 15.34 16.08
C PRO A 106 2.95 14.76 17.02
N ARG A 107 3.15 14.93 18.34
CA ARG A 107 2.23 14.42 19.37
C ARG A 107 0.77 14.83 19.14
N ARG A 108 0.54 16.10 18.78
CA ARG A 108 -0.80 16.62 18.48
C ARG A 108 -1.53 15.84 17.36
N VAL A 109 -0.79 15.35 16.37
CA VAL A 109 -1.34 14.62 15.21
C VAL A 109 -1.62 13.17 15.60
N PHE A 110 -0.75 12.58 16.41
CA PHE A 110 -0.99 11.27 17.01
C PHE A 110 -2.26 11.29 17.88
N ASP A 111 -2.38 12.26 18.80
CA ASP A 111 -3.56 12.38 19.66
C ASP A 111 -4.83 12.62 18.84
N ALA A 112 -4.79 13.49 17.83
CA ALA A 112 -5.93 13.71 16.92
C ALA A 112 -6.39 12.42 16.20
N THR A 113 -5.44 11.51 15.88
CA THR A 113 -5.76 10.21 15.30
C THR A 113 -6.50 9.31 16.30
N LEU A 114 -6.09 9.34 17.57
CA LEU A 114 -6.76 8.60 18.65
C LEU A 114 -8.13 9.19 19.00
N ASP A 115 -8.27 10.52 18.94
CA ASP A 115 -9.54 11.23 19.10
C ASP A 115 -10.55 10.73 18.07
N MET A 116 -10.15 10.69 16.80
CA MET A 116 -10.99 10.14 15.72
C MET A 116 -11.37 8.67 16.00
N LEU A 117 -10.41 7.82 16.40
CA LEU A 117 -10.68 6.39 16.66
C LEU A 117 -11.57 6.13 17.88
N SER A 118 -11.57 7.07 18.84
CA SER A 118 -12.39 7.05 20.05
C SER A 118 -13.73 7.76 19.88
N GLY A 119 -13.98 8.38 18.72
CA GLY A 119 -15.28 8.97 18.37
C GLY A 119 -15.42 10.44 18.72
N ARG A 120 -14.30 11.13 18.99
CA ARG A 120 -14.27 12.58 19.19
C ARG A 120 -13.94 13.25 17.87
N TYR A 121 -14.95 13.82 17.24
CA TYR A 121 -14.82 14.51 15.97
C TYR A 121 -14.98 16.03 16.14
N PRO A 122 -14.32 16.85 15.30
CA PRO A 122 -14.48 18.31 15.33
C PRO A 122 -15.89 18.79 14.92
N SER A 123 -16.64 18.00 14.14
CA SER A 123 -18.00 18.33 13.68
C SER A 123 -18.96 17.13 13.73
N GLY A 124 -20.27 17.42 13.65
CA GLY A 124 -21.34 16.40 13.64
C GLY A 124 -21.47 15.61 12.34
N ASP A 125 -20.81 16.04 11.26
CA ASP A 125 -20.82 15.37 9.95
C ASP A 125 -20.19 13.97 10.02
N PHE A 126 -19.44 13.70 11.08
CA PHE A 126 -18.76 12.43 11.34
C PHE A 126 -19.59 11.45 12.20
N SER A 127 -20.86 11.75 12.48
CA SER A 127 -21.77 10.89 13.25
C SER A 127 -21.97 9.49 12.64
N ALA A 128 -21.75 9.34 11.33
CA ALA A 128 -21.78 8.05 10.63
C ALA A 128 -20.60 7.12 11.00
N PHE A 129 -19.50 7.65 11.52
CA PHE A 129 -18.31 6.86 11.84
C PHE A 129 -18.47 6.15 13.19
N ARG A 130 -18.31 4.83 13.17
CA ARG A 130 -18.35 4.01 14.39
C ARG A 130 -16.96 3.97 15.03
N PRO A 131 -16.76 4.56 16.22
CA PRO A 131 -15.47 4.50 16.89
C PRO A 131 -15.11 3.07 17.26
N LYS A 132 -13.81 2.76 17.15
CA LYS A 132 -13.27 1.41 17.31
C LYS A 132 -12.59 1.21 18.65
N LEU A 133 -12.19 2.30 19.30
CA LEU A 133 -11.46 2.30 20.56
C LEU A 133 -12.20 3.13 21.61
N VAL A 134 -11.82 2.95 22.87
CA VAL A 134 -12.21 3.80 24.01
C VAL A 134 -10.92 4.33 24.63
N TRP A 135 -10.83 5.64 24.81
CA TRP A 135 -9.68 6.27 25.44
C TRP A 135 -10.09 6.88 26.78
N ASN A 136 -9.60 6.31 27.88
CA ASN A 136 -9.68 6.93 29.20
C ASN A 136 -8.58 8.00 29.33
N ARG A 137 -8.98 9.27 29.44
CA ARG A 137 -8.06 10.42 29.52
C ARG A 137 -7.42 10.61 30.88
N GLU A 138 -8.06 10.14 31.94
CA GLU A 138 -7.55 10.24 33.30
C GLU A 138 -6.41 9.25 33.51
N THR A 139 -6.55 8.03 32.97
CA THR A 139 -5.55 6.95 33.15
C THR A 139 -4.58 6.82 31.98
N GLY A 140 -4.86 7.46 30.84
CA GLY A 140 -4.05 7.32 29.62
C GLY A 140 -4.21 5.98 28.91
N ILE A 141 -5.22 5.18 29.28
CA ILE A 141 -5.42 3.82 28.76
C ILE A 141 -6.35 3.84 27.54
N LEU A 142 -5.92 3.16 26.47
CA LEU A 142 -6.68 2.92 25.25
C LEU A 142 -7.08 1.44 25.17
N THR A 143 -8.37 1.17 24.99
CA THR A 143 -8.92 -0.19 24.88
C THR A 143 -9.75 -0.39 23.61
N ALA A 144 -9.83 -1.61 23.13
CA ALA A 144 -10.68 -1.96 21.99
C ALA A 144 -12.17 -2.06 22.34
N ARG A 145 -13.02 -1.64 21.41
CA ARG A 145 -14.46 -1.95 21.43
C ARG A 145 -14.72 -3.35 20.85
N PRO A 146 -15.86 -3.98 21.19
CA PRO A 146 -16.26 -5.25 20.58
C PRO A 146 -16.19 -5.22 19.05
N GLY A 147 -15.55 -6.23 18.46
CA GLY A 147 -15.37 -6.35 17.01
C GLY A 147 -14.14 -5.64 16.42
N ALA A 148 -13.36 -4.91 17.21
CA ALA A 148 -12.12 -4.26 16.74
C ALA A 148 -11.08 -5.27 16.21
N GLN A 149 -10.93 -6.42 16.88
CA GLN A 149 -10.01 -7.48 16.43
C GLN A 149 -10.42 -8.03 15.07
N LEU A 150 -11.71 -8.38 14.90
CA LEU A 150 -12.23 -8.89 13.63
C LEU A 150 -11.99 -7.87 12.50
N LEU A 151 -12.26 -6.60 12.75
CA LEU A 151 -11.98 -5.53 11.79
C LEU A 151 -10.49 -5.43 11.42
N ALA A 152 -9.60 -5.52 12.41
CA ALA A 152 -8.16 -5.43 12.15
C ALA A 152 -7.67 -6.57 11.26
N VAL A 153 -8.09 -7.81 11.53
CA VAL A 153 -7.64 -8.99 10.78
C VAL A 153 -8.27 -9.11 9.38
N THR A 154 -9.48 -8.57 9.17
CA THR A 154 -10.14 -8.61 7.86
C THR A 154 -9.89 -7.38 6.99
N SER A 155 -9.12 -6.39 7.47
CA SER A 155 -8.88 -5.12 6.77
C SER A 155 -8.05 -5.21 5.47
N GLY A 156 -7.45 -6.36 5.16
CA GLY A 156 -6.66 -6.54 3.92
C GLY A 156 -5.27 -5.89 3.92
N GLY A 157 -4.91 -5.16 4.99
CA GLY A 157 -3.62 -4.50 5.12
C GLY A 157 -3.63 -3.08 4.55
N THR A 158 -2.58 -2.70 3.84
CA THR A 158 -2.39 -1.34 3.28
C THR A 158 -2.57 -1.28 1.76
N ILE A 159 -2.85 -2.41 1.11
CA ILE A 159 -3.17 -2.44 -0.32
C ILE A 159 -4.64 -2.01 -0.46
N PRO A 160 -4.93 -0.89 -1.15
CA PRO A 160 -6.29 -0.41 -1.26
C PRO A 160 -7.11 -1.31 -2.20
N ASP A 161 -8.40 -1.43 -1.92
CA ASP A 161 -9.35 -2.02 -2.84
C ASP A 161 -9.40 -1.20 -4.13
N ARG A 162 -9.21 -1.87 -5.28
CA ARG A 162 -9.28 -1.25 -6.60
C ARG A 162 -10.47 -1.83 -7.36
N GLY A 163 -11.32 -0.95 -7.89
CA GLY A 163 -12.46 -1.32 -8.73
C GLY A 163 -12.40 -0.62 -10.09
N MET A 164 -12.83 -1.31 -11.13
CA MET A 164 -13.08 -0.73 -12.46
C MET A 164 -14.59 -0.56 -12.64
N TYR A 165 -15.04 0.59 -13.12
CA TYR A 165 -16.43 0.79 -13.48
C TYR A 165 -16.67 0.26 -14.89
N SER A 166 -17.61 -0.69 -15.04
CA SER A 166 -18.01 -1.14 -16.37
C SER A 166 -18.92 -0.07 -16.98
N VAL A 167 -18.50 0.52 -18.10
CA VAL A 167 -19.35 1.40 -18.90
C VAL A 167 -20.18 0.52 -19.82
N LEU A 168 -21.48 0.48 -19.55
CA LEU A 168 -22.47 -0.21 -20.37
C LEU A 168 -23.15 0.83 -21.25
N LEU A 169 -23.10 0.65 -22.58
CA LEU A 169 -23.90 1.45 -23.48
C LEU A 169 -25.38 1.06 -23.33
N PRO A 170 -26.32 2.02 -23.38
CA PRO A 170 -27.74 1.70 -23.46
C PRO A 170 -28.00 0.80 -24.67
N GLU A 171 -28.88 -0.19 -24.52
CA GLU A 171 -29.35 -0.99 -25.65
C GLU A 171 -29.97 -0.05 -26.70
N GLY A 172 -29.39 0.02 -27.89
CA GLY A 172 -30.11 0.48 -29.08
C GLY A 172 -31.04 -0.66 -29.52
N GLU A 173 -32.29 -0.33 -29.86
CA GLU A 173 -33.42 -1.26 -30.09
C GLU A 173 -33.20 -2.42 -31.09
N GLU A 174 -32.03 -2.57 -31.73
CA GLU A 174 -31.85 -3.54 -32.81
C GLU A 174 -30.88 -4.71 -32.59
N LYS A 175 -30.07 -4.81 -31.52
CA LYS A 175 -29.17 -5.97 -31.38
C LYS A 175 -28.96 -6.44 -29.93
N ALA A 176 -29.58 -7.58 -29.61
CA ALA A 176 -29.34 -8.33 -28.38
C ALA A 176 -27.86 -8.75 -28.27
N GLY A 177 -27.17 -8.23 -27.26
CA GLY A 177 -25.79 -8.55 -26.93
C GLY A 177 -25.06 -7.34 -26.36
N SER A 178 -24.91 -7.31 -25.03
CA SER A 178 -24.22 -6.24 -24.30
C SER A 178 -22.78 -6.10 -24.78
N ARG A 179 -22.51 -5.07 -25.59
CA ARG A 179 -21.14 -4.69 -25.97
C ARG A 179 -20.50 -3.99 -24.79
N ARG A 180 -19.75 -4.76 -24.01
CA ARG A 180 -18.82 -4.21 -23.01
C ARG A 180 -17.82 -3.32 -23.75
N VAL A 181 -17.79 -2.04 -23.44
CA VAL A 181 -16.73 -1.15 -23.93
C VAL A 181 -15.51 -1.42 -23.06
N GLY A 182 -14.45 -1.94 -23.68
CA GLY A 182 -13.22 -2.35 -23.00
C GLY A 182 -12.42 -1.19 -22.42
#